data_AF-A0A439KU43-F1
#
_entry.id   AF-A0A439KU43-F1
#
_cell.length_a   1.000
_cell.length_b   1.000
_cell.length_c   1.000
_cell.angle_alpha   90.00
_cell.angle_beta   90.00
_cell.angle_gamma   90.00
#
_symmetry.space_group_name_H-M   'P 1'
#
loop_
_entity.id
_entity.type
_entity.pdbx_description
1 polymer ?
#
loop_
_entity_poly.entity_id
_entity_poly.type
_entity_poly.pdbx_seq_one_letter_code
_entity_poly.pdbx_strand_id
1 'polypeptide(L)' 'MSADASKSDNAVDRAAAWLATGGADRTKALVPQLQDKFGLSALQSVQAMRESRLVQARAH' A
#
# COMPACT_ATOMS: atom_id res chain seq x y z
N MET A 1 9.12 -10.74 27.57
CA MET A 1 7.95 -10.10 26.94
C MET A 1 7.90 -10.57 25.50
N SER A 2 7.09 -11.59 25.24
CA SER A 2 6.94 -12.27 23.95
C SER A 2 5.91 -11.57 23.06
N ALA A 3 6.08 -11.77 21.75
CA ALA A 3 5.09 -11.67 20.67
C ALA A 3 4.75 -10.28 20.10
N ASP A 4 4.66 -10.27 18.76
CA ASP A 4 3.89 -9.34 17.91
C ASP A 4 4.60 -8.23 17.10
N ALA A 5 5.89 -8.37 16.77
CA ALA A 5 6.47 -7.63 15.64
C ALA A 5 6.05 -8.21 14.26
N SER A 6 5.14 -9.19 14.25
CA SER A 6 4.79 -10.03 13.08
C SER A 6 3.31 -9.97 12.72
N LYS A 7 2.58 -8.92 13.14
CA LYS A 7 1.12 -8.83 12.95
C LYS A 7 0.57 -7.44 12.60
N SER A 8 1.44 -6.46 12.35
CA SER A 8 1.11 -5.46 11.34
C SER A 8 1.26 -6.13 9.97
N ASP A 9 0.39 -7.09 9.69
CA ASP A 9 0.28 -7.75 8.39
C ASP A 9 -0.28 -6.70 7.42
N ASN A 10 0.67 -6.06 6.76
CA ASN A 10 0.77 -4.64 6.50
C ASN A 10 -0.33 -4.14 5.56
N ALA A 11 -1.26 -3.33 6.06
CA ALA A 11 -2.20 -2.62 5.19
C ALA A 11 -1.47 -1.79 4.11
N VAL A 12 -0.24 -1.33 4.41
CA VAL A 12 0.70 -0.69 3.48
C VAL A 12 1.18 -1.67 2.40
N ASP A 13 1.71 -2.85 2.75
CA ASP A 13 2.16 -3.83 1.76
C ASP A 13 0.99 -4.35 0.90
N ARG A 14 -0.18 -4.57 1.50
CA ARG A 14 -1.39 -4.96 0.76
C ARG A 14 -1.82 -3.88 -0.22
N ALA A 15 -1.78 -2.62 0.20
CA ALA A 15 -2.01 -1.48 -0.68
C ALA A 15 -0.92 -1.39 -1.78
N ALA A 16 0.34 -1.61 -1.44
CA ALA A 16 1.45 -1.58 -2.37
C ALA A 16 1.34 -2.65 -3.47
N ALA A 17 1.02 -3.89 -3.07
CA ALA A 17 0.75 -5.00 -3.98
C ALA A 17 -0.48 -4.73 -4.86
N TRP A 18 -1.57 -4.21 -4.28
CA TRP A 18 -2.77 -3.84 -5.02
C TRP A 18 -2.53 -2.72 -6.04
N LEU A 19 -1.71 -1.73 -5.69
CA LEU A 19 -1.25 -0.69 -6.62
C LEU A 19 -0.35 -1.29 -7.71
N ALA A 20 0.53 -2.23 -7.35
CA ALA A 20 1.50 -2.82 -8.27
C ALA A 20 0.80 -3.67 -9.34
N THR A 21 -0.28 -4.37 -8.99
CA THR A 21 -1.11 -5.16 -9.91
C THR A 21 -2.09 -4.32 -10.74
N GLY A 22 -2.10 -3.00 -10.57
CA GLY A 22 -2.95 -2.10 -11.35
C GLY A 22 -4.38 -1.96 -10.84
N GLY A 23 -4.65 -2.31 -9.57
CA GLY A 23 -5.99 -2.26 -9.00
C GLY A 23 -6.57 -0.85 -8.80
N ALA A 24 -5.72 0.20 -8.80
CA ALA A 24 -6.17 1.57 -8.56
C ALA A 24 -6.79 2.25 -9.77
N ASP A 25 -7.85 3.03 -9.51
CA ASP A 25 -8.45 3.91 -10.49
C ASP A 25 -7.55 5.13 -10.71
N ARG A 26 -6.88 5.18 -11.87
CA ARG A 26 -5.95 6.26 -12.23
C ARG A 26 -6.66 7.57 -12.57
N THR A 27 -7.98 7.57 -12.73
CA THR A 27 -8.77 8.79 -12.94
C THR A 27 -9.03 9.54 -11.64
N LYS A 28 -8.77 8.91 -10.49
CA LYS A 28 -8.99 9.46 -9.15
C LYS A 28 -7.67 9.59 -8.39
N ALA A 29 -7.67 10.44 -7.37
CA ALA A 29 -6.53 10.58 -6.48
C ALA A 29 -6.27 9.25 -5.74
N LEU A 30 -5.01 8.81 -5.71
CA LEU A 30 -4.61 7.52 -5.12
C LEU A 30 -4.71 7.52 -3.60
N VAL A 31 -4.35 8.63 -2.95
CA VAL A 31 -4.35 8.72 -1.48
C VAL A 31 -5.75 8.50 -0.89
N PRO A 32 -6.82 9.21 -1.31
CA PRO A 32 -8.18 8.93 -0.82
C PRO A 32 -8.63 7.50 -1.07
N GLN A 33 -8.31 6.91 -2.23
CA GLN A 33 -8.64 5.51 -2.51
C GLN A 33 -7.97 4.53 -1.54
N LEU A 34 -6.72 4.80 -1.17
CA LEU A 34 -5.98 3.99 -0.21
C LEU A 34 -6.50 4.17 1.22
N GLN A 35 -6.92 5.38 1.58
CA GLN A 35 -7.58 5.66 2.84
C GLN A 35 -8.92 4.93 2.93
N ASP A 36 -9.77 5.03 1.91
CA ASP A 36 -11.09 4.41 1.88
C ASP A 36 -11.04 2.88 1.86
N LYS A 37 -10.12 2.30 1.06
CA LYS A 37 -10.06 0.85 0.84
C LYS A 37 -9.31 0.10 1.94
N PHE A 38 -8.24 0.70 2.46
CA PHE A 38 -7.32 0.03 3.39
C PHE A 38 -7.27 0.70 4.77
N GLY A 39 -8.02 1.78 5.00
CA GLY A 39 -8.03 2.50 6.27
C GLY A 39 -6.69 3.17 6.60
N LEU A 40 -5.87 3.46 5.59
CA LEU A 40 -4.53 4.01 5.78
C LEU A 40 -4.59 5.48 6.18
N SER A 41 -3.59 5.95 6.91
CA SER A 41 -3.31 7.38 7.02
C SER A 41 -2.71 7.94 5.72
N ALA A 42 -2.67 9.27 5.57
CA ALA A 42 -2.01 9.91 4.43
C ALA A 42 -0.53 9.50 4.31
N LEU A 43 0.19 9.40 5.43
CA LEU A 43 1.60 8.99 5.45
C LEU A 43 1.78 7.54 5.00
N GLN A 44 0.94 6.63 5.51
CA GLN A 44 0.94 5.22 5.10
C GLN A 44 0.55 5.03 3.63
N SER A 45 -0.35 5.88 3.11
CA SER A 45 -0.74 5.86 1.70
C SER A 45 0.44 6.22 0.79
N VAL A 46 1.20 7.26 1.14
CA VAL A 46 2.41 7.64 0.41
C VAL A 46 3.48 6.55 0.50
N GLN A 47 3.62 5.91 1.67
CA GLN A 47 4.52 4.77 1.83
C GLN A 47 4.14 3.61 0.90
N ALA A 48 2.86 3.24 0.84
CA ALA A 48 2.35 2.17 -0.04
C ALA A 48 2.59 2.50 -1.52
N MET A 49 2.43 3.76 -1.91
CA MET A 49 2.74 4.22 -3.28
C MET A 49 4.22 4.06 -3.63
N ARG A 50 5.12 4.37 -2.69
CA ARG A 50 6.57 4.17 -2.88
C ARG A 50 6.90 2.69 -3.00
N GLU A 51 6.37 1.86 -2.11
CA GLU A 51 6.63 0.42 -2.09
C GLU A 51 6.07 -0.27 -3.34
N SER A 52 4.90 0.15 -3.81
CA SER A 52 4.32 -0.35 -5.07
C SER A 52 5.28 -0.20 -6.26
N ARG A 53 5.95 0.95 -6.36
CA ARG A 53 6.95 1.20 -7.42
C ARG A 53 8.18 0.30 -7.28
N LEU A 54 8.61 0.02 -6.04
CA LEU A 54 9.70 -0.92 -5.80
C LEU A 54 9.32 -2.35 -6.18
N VAL A 55 8.07 -2.76 -5.92
CA VAL A 55 7.53 -4.05 -6.35
C VAL A 55 7.51 -4.14 -7.87
N GLN A 56 7.02 -3.10 -8.56
CA GLN A 56 7.03 -3.04 -10.03
C GLN A 56 8.45 -3.07 -10.60
N ALA A 57 9.40 -2.35 -9.99
CA ALA A 57 10.78 -2.31 -10.44
C ALA A 57 11.53 -3.64 -10.25
N ARG A 58 11.15 -4.45 -9.24
CA ARG A 58 11.70 -5.80 -9.05
C ARG A 58 11.08 -6.85 -9.97
N ALA A 59 9.88 -6.58 -10.49
CA ALA A 59 9.17 -7.47 -11.39
C ALA A 59 9.61 -7.29 -12.87
N HIS A 60 10.41 -6.26 -13.15
CA HIS A 60 11.03 -5.97 -14.45
C HIS A 60 12.50 -6.39 -14.45
#